data_AF-A0A4V1IN59-F1
#
_entry.id   AF-A0A4V1IN59-F1
#
_cell.length_a   1.000
_cell.length_b   1.000
_cell.length_c   1.000
_cell.angle_alpha   90.00
_cell.angle_beta   90.00
_cell.angle_gamma   90.00
#
_symmetry.space_group_name_H-M   'P 1'
#
loop_
_entity.id
_entity.type
_entity.pdbx_description
1 polymer ?
#
loop_
_entity_poly.entity_id
_entity_poly.type
_entity_poly.pdbx_seq_one_letter_code
_entity_poly.pdbx_strand_id
1 'polypeptide(L)'
;MEKNVTDIVIKRGWDIGQSTRIATLYDEAFGFKFSGAIANKEARVRILSKSFIPDFSYVAFVDHEIVGLAGFQTHYGSLTGGMSLSVLIVELGVARGIWAATVLSLFERKPKAQELIMDGIVVDSKFRGKGIGSMLLDSIVSHAGKNGYDSVSTLAI
;
A
#
# COMPACT_ATOMS: atom_id res chain seq x y z
N MET A 1 25.99 25.89 12.28
CA MET A 1 25.33 24.57 12.29
C MET A 1 23.92 24.77 11.77
N GLU A 2 23.72 24.72 10.45
CA GLU A 2 22.44 25.00 9.81
C GLU A 2 21.94 23.78 9.03
N LYS A 3 20.85 23.22 9.56
CA LYS A 3 19.77 22.46 8.91
C LYS A 3 20.16 21.30 7.97
N ASN A 4 20.19 20.08 8.53
CA ASN A 4 19.88 18.85 7.78
C ASN A 4 18.41 18.89 7.33
N VAL A 5 18.12 19.63 6.25
CA VAL A 5 16.85 19.46 5.54
C VAL A 5 16.99 18.14 4.80
N THR A 6 16.40 17.09 5.37
CA THR A 6 16.18 15.84 4.65
C THR A 6 15.24 16.19 3.49
N ASP A 7 15.72 16.22 2.24
CA ASP A 7 14.87 16.49 1.08
C ASP A 7 13.88 15.33 0.93
N ILE A 8 12.62 15.61 1.26
CA ILE A 8 11.51 14.67 1.14
C ILE A 8 10.80 14.94 -0.16
N VAL A 9 10.78 13.95 -1.05
CA VAL A 9 10.11 14.04 -2.36
C VAL A 9 8.95 13.06 -2.39
N ILE A 10 7.73 13.56 -2.60
CA ILE A 10 6.56 12.71 -2.81
C ILE A 10 6.36 12.45 -4.30
N LYS A 11 6.20 11.19 -4.69
CA LYS A 11 5.91 10.79 -6.07
C LYS A 11 4.72 9.87 -6.11
N ARG A 12 3.96 9.95 -7.22
CA ARG A 12 2.95 8.94 -7.55
C ARG A 12 3.66 7.74 -8.17
N GLY A 13 3.32 6.55 -7.69
CA GLY A 13 3.95 5.31 -8.13
C GLY A 13 5.43 5.21 -7.80
N TRP A 14 5.98 4.06 -8.14
CA TRP A 14 7.34 3.64 -7.83
C TRP A 14 7.79 2.59 -8.86
N ASP A 15 9.10 2.39 -8.99
CA ASP A 15 9.67 1.46 -9.97
C ASP A 15 9.52 0.00 -9.51
N ILE A 16 9.19 -0.92 -10.41
CA ILE A 16 8.95 -2.34 -10.08
C ILE A 16 10.13 -2.98 -9.34
N GLY A 17 11.37 -2.53 -9.58
CA GLY A 17 12.57 -2.95 -8.85
C GLY A 17 12.54 -2.63 -7.35
N GLN A 18 11.68 -1.71 -6.91
CA GLN A 18 11.48 -1.33 -5.51
C GLN A 18 10.31 -2.07 -4.83
N SER A 19 9.66 -3.01 -5.53
CA SER A 19 8.48 -3.75 -5.04
C SER A 19 8.72 -4.44 -3.70
N THR A 20 9.89 -5.03 -3.50
CA THR A 20 10.26 -5.68 -2.23
C THR A 20 10.33 -4.68 -1.08
N ARG A 21 10.85 -3.46 -1.30
CA ARG A 21 10.90 -2.42 -0.27
C ARG A 21 9.50 -1.94 0.10
N ILE A 22 8.64 -1.70 -0.89
CA ILE A 22 7.23 -1.33 -0.69
C ILE A 22 6.48 -2.41 0.08
N ALA A 23 6.59 -3.68 -0.35
CA ALA A 23 6.00 -4.82 0.33
C ALA A 23 6.48 -4.97 1.77
N THR A 24 7.77 -4.73 2.03
CA THR A 24 8.33 -4.81 3.38
C THR A 24 7.78 -3.71 4.28
N LEU A 25 7.77 -2.45 3.82
CA LEU A 25 7.18 -1.33 4.56
C LEU A 25 5.69 -1.56 4.83
N TYR A 26 4.94 -2.02 3.83
CA TYR A 26 3.52 -2.31 3.99
C TYR A 26 3.27 -3.46 4.98
N ASP A 27 4.04 -4.55 4.92
CA ASP A 27 3.93 -5.66 5.88
C ASP A 27 4.29 -5.24 7.31
N GLU A 28 5.25 -4.33 7.49
CA GLU A 28 5.60 -3.80 8.82
C GLU A 28 4.46 -3.03 9.48
N ALA A 29 3.65 -2.31 8.70
CA ALA A 29 2.50 -1.58 9.23
C ALA A 29 1.22 -2.41 9.30
N PHE A 30 0.98 -3.27 8.32
CA PHE A 30 -0.31 -3.92 8.10
C PHE A 30 -0.25 -5.44 8.08
N GLY A 31 0.93 -6.05 8.18
CA GLY A 31 1.13 -7.51 8.14
C GLY A 31 0.33 -8.26 9.21
N PHE A 32 -0.02 -7.61 10.33
CA PHE A 32 -0.92 -8.19 11.32
C PHE A 32 -2.29 -8.53 10.74
N LYS A 33 -2.83 -7.72 9.82
CA LYS A 33 -4.11 -7.98 9.13
C LYS A 33 -4.04 -9.23 8.25
N PHE A 34 -2.89 -9.45 7.61
CA PHE A 34 -2.66 -10.57 6.71
C PHE A 34 -2.22 -11.84 7.42
N SER A 35 -1.79 -11.74 8.68
CA SER A 35 -1.22 -12.87 9.43
C SER A 35 -2.17 -14.05 9.61
N GLY A 36 -3.49 -13.79 9.68
CA GLY A 36 -4.52 -14.84 9.73
C GLY A 36 -4.70 -15.61 8.41
N ALA A 37 -4.38 -14.98 7.28
CA ALA A 37 -4.39 -15.61 5.95
C ALA A 37 -3.04 -16.27 5.64
N ILE A 38 -1.93 -15.57 5.97
CA ILE A 38 -0.57 -15.92 5.59
C ILE A 38 0.36 -15.62 6.79
N ALA A 39 0.62 -16.62 7.63
CA ALA A 39 1.42 -16.43 8.84
C ALA A 39 2.90 -16.11 8.56
N ASN A 40 3.48 -16.66 7.49
CA ASN A 40 4.89 -16.49 7.17
C ASN A 40 5.16 -15.10 6.55
N LYS A 41 6.00 -14.29 7.22
CA LYS A 41 6.34 -12.92 6.80
C LYS A 41 6.96 -12.86 5.41
N GLU A 42 7.93 -13.73 5.11
CA GLU A 42 8.60 -13.72 3.82
C GLU A 42 7.64 -14.05 2.67
N ALA A 43 6.72 -14.99 2.88
CA ALA A 43 5.68 -15.32 1.92
C ALA A 43 4.75 -14.13 1.68
N ARG A 44 4.34 -13.41 2.75
CA ARG A 44 3.55 -12.17 2.62
C ARG A 44 4.28 -11.13 1.79
N VAL A 45 5.55 -10.84 2.11
CA VAL A 45 6.35 -9.85 1.38
C VAL A 45 6.50 -10.25 -0.09
N ARG A 46 6.76 -11.53 -0.40
CA ARG A 46 6.83 -12.01 -1.78
C ARG A 46 5.52 -11.82 -2.53
N ILE A 47 4.40 -12.24 -1.94
CA ILE A 47 3.06 -12.10 -2.55
C ILE A 47 2.73 -10.62 -2.78
N LEU A 48 2.90 -9.77 -1.75
CA LEU A 48 2.64 -8.33 -1.84
C LEU A 48 3.49 -7.69 -2.94
N SER A 49 4.79 -8.01 -3.00
CA SER A 49 5.70 -7.45 -4.02
C SER A 49 5.29 -7.78 -5.45
N LYS A 50 4.69 -8.95 -5.68
CA LYS A 50 4.17 -9.39 -6.98
C LYS A 50 2.77 -8.86 -7.30
N SER A 51 2.03 -8.45 -6.27
CA SER A 51 0.62 -8.08 -6.37
C SER A 51 0.39 -6.57 -6.44
N PHE A 52 1.39 -5.77 -6.06
CA PHE A 52 1.21 -4.34 -5.99
C PHE A 52 1.19 -3.67 -7.35
N ILE A 53 0.23 -2.77 -7.53
CA ILE A 53 0.10 -1.92 -8.72
C ILE A 53 0.58 -0.50 -8.34
N PRO A 54 1.74 -0.03 -8.84
CA PRO A 54 2.35 1.22 -8.40
C PRO A 54 1.45 2.45 -8.57
N ASP A 55 0.64 2.51 -9.63
CA ASP A 55 -0.19 3.66 -10.01
C ASP A 55 -1.24 4.05 -8.97
N PHE A 56 -1.60 3.10 -8.09
CA PHE A 56 -2.55 3.27 -6.98
C PHE A 56 -1.83 3.59 -5.65
N SER A 57 -0.69 4.25 -5.72
CA SER A 57 0.06 4.68 -4.54
C SER A 57 0.80 6.00 -4.72
N TYR A 58 1.09 6.62 -3.58
CA TYR A 58 2.08 7.67 -3.43
C TYR A 58 3.20 7.18 -2.50
N VAL A 59 4.44 7.53 -2.81
CA VAL A 59 5.61 7.15 -2.03
C VAL A 59 6.40 8.39 -1.63
N ALA A 60 7.02 8.32 -0.46
CA ALA A 60 7.94 9.34 0.02
C ALA A 60 9.37 8.85 -0.15
N PHE A 61 10.16 9.64 -0.87
CA PHE A 61 11.60 9.44 -1.01
C PHE A 61 12.33 10.36 -0.06
N VAL A 62 13.35 9.82 0.58
CA VAL A 62 14.45 10.59 1.18
C VAL A 62 15.71 10.17 0.43
N ASP A 63 16.34 11.14 -0.23
CA ASP A 63 17.43 10.92 -1.19
C ASP A 63 16.99 9.94 -2.30
N HIS A 64 17.34 8.66 -2.18
CA HIS A 64 16.99 7.58 -3.12
C HIS A 64 16.24 6.41 -2.47
N GLU A 65 15.93 6.51 -1.17
CA GLU A 65 15.26 5.48 -0.41
C GLU A 65 13.78 5.78 -0.27
N ILE A 66 12.92 4.80 -0.53
CA ILE A 66 11.51 4.90 -0.15
C ILE A 66 11.39 4.69 1.36
N VAL A 67 10.88 5.72 2.03
CA VAL A 67 10.69 5.77 3.48
C VAL A 67 9.22 5.86 3.88
N GLY A 68 8.31 5.96 2.92
CA GLY A 68 6.88 5.99 3.17
C GLY A 68 6.07 5.61 1.96
N LEU A 69 4.88 5.09 2.20
CA LEU A 69 3.93 4.61 1.21
C LEU A 69 2.52 4.95 1.66
N ALA A 70 1.71 5.43 0.74
CA ALA A 70 0.29 5.60 0.90
C ALA A 70 -0.43 4.93 -0.27
N GLY A 71 -1.14 3.86 0.03
CA GLY A 71 -1.94 3.10 -0.93
C GLY A 71 -3.38 3.57 -0.96
N PHE A 72 -3.99 3.57 -2.13
CA PHE A 72 -5.41 3.87 -2.29
C PHE A 72 -6.10 2.91 -3.26
N GLN A 73 -7.42 2.96 -3.25
CA GLN A 73 -8.32 2.19 -4.07
C GLN A 73 -9.38 3.12 -4.66
N THR A 74 -9.74 2.84 -5.91
CA THR A 74 -10.77 3.53 -6.69
C THR A 74 -11.63 2.49 -7.40
N HIS A 75 -12.70 2.91 -8.06
CA HIS A 75 -13.49 2.02 -8.91
C HIS A 75 -12.66 1.32 -10.02
N TYR A 76 -11.55 1.92 -10.44
CA TYR A 76 -10.68 1.38 -11.50
C TYR A 76 -9.64 0.37 -11.00
N GLY A 77 -9.37 0.31 -9.69
CA GLY A 77 -8.33 -0.57 -9.14
C GLY A 77 -7.82 -0.12 -7.77
N SER A 78 -6.89 -0.91 -7.23
CA SER A 78 -6.27 -0.68 -5.92
C SER A 78 -4.78 -1.02 -5.93
N LEU A 79 -4.06 -0.57 -4.91
CA LEU A 79 -2.67 -0.98 -4.70
C LEU A 79 -2.53 -2.50 -4.67
N THR A 80 -3.43 -3.21 -3.98
CA THR A 80 -3.46 -4.68 -3.88
C THR A 80 -4.17 -5.38 -5.03
N GLY A 81 -4.61 -4.65 -6.08
CA GLY A 81 -5.48 -5.18 -7.13
C GLY A 81 -4.87 -6.30 -7.98
N GLY A 82 -3.55 -6.47 -7.97
CA GLY A 82 -2.87 -7.60 -8.61
C GLY A 82 -2.93 -8.91 -7.80
N MET A 83 -3.45 -8.88 -6.57
CA MET A 83 -3.53 -10.04 -5.69
C MET A 83 -4.66 -10.99 -6.12
N SER A 84 -4.36 -11.82 -7.12
CA SER A 84 -5.31 -12.81 -7.63
C SER A 84 -5.18 -14.17 -6.93
N LEU A 85 -6.25 -14.97 -6.97
CA LEU A 85 -6.24 -16.36 -6.52
C LEU A 85 -5.09 -17.16 -7.17
N SER A 86 -4.78 -16.90 -8.44
CA SER A 86 -3.68 -17.54 -9.15
C SER A 86 -2.33 -17.23 -8.51
N VAL A 87 -2.06 -15.96 -8.15
CA VAL A 87 -0.81 -15.58 -7.45
C VAL A 87 -0.74 -16.27 -6.10
N LEU A 88 -1.85 -16.30 -5.34
CA LEU A 88 -1.90 -16.98 -4.05
C LEU A 88 -1.64 -18.49 -4.16
N ILE A 89 -2.21 -19.16 -5.16
CA ILE A 89 -2.00 -20.59 -5.40
C ILE A 89 -0.56 -20.88 -5.82
N VAL A 90 0.03 -20.04 -6.68
CA VAL A 90 1.42 -20.20 -7.14
C VAL A 90 2.40 -20.06 -5.97
N GLU A 91 2.18 -19.11 -5.06
CA GLU A 91 3.11 -18.83 -3.96
C GLU A 91 2.87 -19.69 -2.70
N LEU A 92 1.62 -20.09 -2.42
CA LEU A 92 1.25 -20.80 -1.18
C LEU A 92 0.86 -22.28 -1.41
N GLY A 93 0.65 -22.67 -2.66
CA GLY A 93 0.01 -23.94 -3.04
C GLY A 93 -1.52 -23.84 -3.01
N VAL A 94 -2.20 -24.80 -3.63
CA VAL A 94 -3.66 -24.78 -3.86
C VAL A 94 -4.47 -24.59 -2.56
N ALA A 95 -4.26 -25.44 -1.55
CA ALA A 95 -5.07 -25.42 -0.34
C ALA A 95 -4.89 -24.11 0.46
N ARG A 96 -3.65 -23.65 0.64
CA ARG A 96 -3.35 -22.41 1.36
C ARG A 96 -3.69 -21.17 0.54
N GLY A 97 -3.58 -21.24 -0.79
CA GLY A 97 -3.97 -20.17 -1.70
C GLY A 97 -5.47 -19.92 -1.66
N ILE A 98 -6.29 -20.98 -1.68
CA ILE A 98 -7.74 -20.89 -1.51
C ILE A 98 -8.10 -20.34 -0.12
N TRP A 99 -7.47 -20.86 0.95
CA TRP A 99 -7.68 -20.33 2.30
C TRP A 99 -7.38 -18.83 2.40
N ALA A 100 -6.21 -18.42 1.90
CA ALA A 100 -5.79 -17.03 1.92
C ALA A 100 -6.76 -16.15 1.11
N ALA A 101 -7.18 -16.60 -0.08
CA ALA A 101 -8.15 -15.88 -0.89
C ALA A 101 -9.49 -15.70 -0.16
N THR A 102 -9.99 -16.75 0.50
CA THR A 102 -11.21 -16.70 1.28
C THR A 102 -11.09 -15.69 2.43
N VAL A 103 -10.03 -15.77 3.23
CA VAL A 103 -9.82 -14.85 4.35
C VAL A 103 -9.68 -13.40 3.86
N LEU A 104 -8.92 -13.18 2.79
CA LEU A 104 -8.70 -11.83 2.23
C LEU A 104 -9.96 -11.24 1.61
N SER A 105 -10.80 -12.06 0.98
CA SER A 105 -12.08 -11.61 0.40
C SER A 105 -13.04 -11.04 1.44
N LEU A 106 -12.92 -11.42 2.72
CA LEU A 106 -13.72 -10.85 3.81
C LEU A 106 -13.31 -9.41 4.15
N PHE A 107 -12.08 -9.00 3.81
CA PHE A 107 -11.55 -7.66 4.03
C PHE A 107 -11.68 -6.75 2.80
N GLU A 108 -11.98 -7.32 1.63
CA GLU A 108 -12.17 -6.57 0.39
C GLU A 108 -13.50 -5.80 0.41
N ARG A 109 -13.42 -4.50 0.72
CA ARG A 109 -14.53 -3.58 0.49
C ARG A 109 -14.44 -2.99 -0.91
N LYS A 110 -15.50 -3.12 -1.70
CA LYS A 110 -15.57 -2.46 -3.01
C LYS A 110 -15.88 -0.96 -2.83
N PRO A 111 -15.07 -0.05 -3.39
CA PRO A 111 -15.34 1.39 -3.34
C PRO A 111 -16.61 1.71 -4.14
N LYS A 112 -17.36 2.71 -3.69
CA LYS A 112 -18.42 3.31 -4.51
C LYS A 112 -17.81 4.02 -5.72
N ALA A 113 -18.60 4.23 -6.77
CA ALA A 113 -18.11 4.74 -8.06
C ALA A 113 -17.32 6.06 -7.98
N GLN A 114 -17.62 6.93 -7.01
CA GLN A 114 -16.97 8.24 -6.84
C GLN A 114 -16.19 8.35 -5.51
N GLU A 115 -15.85 7.23 -4.89
CA GLU A 115 -15.12 7.19 -3.62
C GLU A 115 -13.68 6.75 -3.83
N LEU A 116 -12.74 7.53 -3.29
CA LEU A 116 -11.35 7.11 -3.14
C LEU A 116 -11.18 6.56 -1.72
N ILE A 117 -10.85 5.28 -1.62
CA ILE A 117 -10.61 4.62 -0.34
C ILE A 117 -9.10 4.56 -0.10
N MET A 118 -8.65 5.04 1.05
CA MET A 118 -7.26 4.89 1.48
C MET A 118 -7.07 3.50 2.11
N ASP A 119 -6.21 2.69 1.50
CA ASP A 119 -5.90 1.32 1.94
C ASP A 119 -4.94 1.33 3.14
N GLY A 120 -4.03 2.32 3.17
CA GLY A 120 -3.18 2.56 4.33
C GLY A 120 -2.05 3.56 4.04
N ILE A 121 -1.56 4.20 5.11
CA ILE A 121 -0.35 5.02 5.10
C ILE A 121 0.66 4.39 6.05
N VAL A 122 1.87 4.18 5.57
CA VAL A 122 3.01 3.74 6.37
C VAL A 122 4.19 4.68 6.17
N VAL A 123 4.88 4.98 7.27
CA VAL A 123 6.16 5.66 7.27
C VAL A 123 7.14 4.83 8.09
N ASP A 124 8.33 4.62 7.52
CA ASP A 124 9.46 3.96 8.17
C ASP A 124 9.70 4.60 9.55
N SER A 125 9.89 3.76 10.56
CA SER A 125 9.99 4.19 11.97
C SER A 125 11.10 5.23 12.18
N LYS A 126 12.18 5.18 11.41
CA LYS A 126 13.31 6.12 11.49
C LYS A 126 12.96 7.53 11.01
N PHE A 127 11.90 7.68 10.21
CA PHE A 127 11.50 8.93 9.58
C PHE A 127 10.16 9.47 10.09
N ARG A 128 9.60 8.86 11.15
CA ARG A 128 8.40 9.36 11.84
C ARG A 128 8.68 10.72 12.51
N GLY A 129 7.63 11.50 12.71
CA GLY A 129 7.72 12.86 13.28
C GLY A 129 8.24 13.93 12.31
N LYS A 130 8.58 13.57 11.06
CA LYS A 130 9.02 14.51 10.01
C LYS A 130 7.88 15.03 9.10
N GLY A 131 6.63 14.75 9.42
CA GLY A 131 5.47 15.18 8.61
C GLY A 131 5.20 14.38 7.33
N ILE A 132 6.01 13.34 7.02
CA ILE A 132 5.88 12.52 5.80
C ILE A 132 4.47 11.93 5.63
N GLY A 133 3.87 11.43 6.71
CA GLY A 133 2.52 10.87 6.67
C GLY A 133 1.47 11.89 6.23
N SER A 134 1.59 13.14 6.71
CA SER A 134 0.72 14.25 6.31
C SER A 134 0.94 14.60 4.84
N MET A 135 2.20 14.70 4.38
CA MET A 135 2.50 14.98 2.97
C MET A 135 1.94 13.92 2.01
N LEU A 136 2.00 12.65 2.41
CA LEU A 136 1.41 11.55 1.68
C LEU A 136 -0.13 11.64 1.65
N LEU A 137 -0.74 11.93 2.79
CA LEU A 137 -2.19 12.13 2.90
C LEU A 137 -2.65 13.30 2.02
N ASP A 138 -1.98 14.44 2.10
CA ASP A 138 -2.28 15.63 1.29
C ASP A 138 -2.16 15.33 -0.21
N SER A 139 -1.22 14.46 -0.60
CA SER A 139 -1.07 14.01 -1.98
C SER A 139 -2.25 13.16 -2.44
N ILE A 140 -2.77 12.28 -1.57
CA ILE A 140 -3.99 11.52 -1.84
C ILE A 140 -5.22 12.45 -1.94
N VAL A 141 -5.36 13.40 -1.02
CA VAL A 141 -6.48 14.36 -1.05
C VAL A 141 -6.42 15.24 -2.30
N SER A 142 -5.24 15.71 -2.69
CA SER A 142 -5.04 16.43 -3.95
C SER A 142 -5.36 15.57 -5.16
N HIS A 143 -4.98 14.29 -5.15
CA HIS A 143 -5.35 13.33 -6.19
C HIS A 143 -6.86 13.16 -6.28
N ALA A 144 -7.54 13.03 -5.14
CA ALA A 144 -8.98 12.90 -5.07
C ALA A 144 -9.69 14.09 -5.74
N GLY A 145 -9.31 15.32 -5.35
CA GLY A 145 -9.89 16.54 -5.91
C GLY A 145 -9.61 16.72 -7.41
N LYS A 146 -8.40 16.39 -7.88
CA LYS A 146 -8.03 16.50 -9.31
C LYS A 146 -8.78 15.52 -10.22
N ASN A 147 -9.17 14.37 -9.68
CA ASN A 147 -9.84 13.31 -10.45
C ASN A 147 -11.36 13.24 -10.18
N GLY A 148 -11.92 14.24 -9.48
CA GLY A 148 -13.36 14.35 -9.26
C GLY A 148 -13.96 13.33 -8.30
N TYR A 149 -13.17 12.84 -7.33
CA TYR A 149 -13.70 11.99 -6.27
C TYR A 149 -14.40 12.84 -5.19
N ASP A 150 -15.61 12.45 -4.79
CA ASP A 150 -16.46 13.23 -3.87
C ASP A 150 -15.97 13.14 -2.42
N SER A 151 -15.26 12.06 -2.06
CA SER A 151 -14.78 11.83 -0.70
C SER A 151 -13.54 10.95 -0.67
N VAL A 152 -12.67 11.20 0.33
CA VAL A 152 -11.60 10.30 0.75
C VAL A 152 -12.01 9.63 2.05
N SER A 153 -12.21 8.31 2.01
CA SER A 153 -12.59 7.52 3.17
C SER A 153 -11.45 6.58 3.56
N THR A 154 -11.28 6.31 4.85
CA THR A 154 -10.39 5.24 5.31
C THR A 154 -11.19 3.94 5.40
N LEU A 155 -10.54 2.82 5.08
CA LEU A 155 -11.10 1.49 5.34
C LEU A 155 -11.07 1.27 6.86
N ALA A 156 -12.22 1.44 7.51
CA ALA A 156 -12.41 0.96 8.88
C ALA A 156 -12.31 -0.57 8.85
N ILE A 157 -11.21 -1.07 9.40
CA ILE A 157 -11.01 -2.47 9.80
C ILE A 157 -11.36 -2.61 11.27
#